data_AF-A0A1G1L2I6-F1
#
_entry.id   AF-A0A1G1L2I6-F1
#
_cell.length_a   1.000
_cell.length_b   1.000
_cell.length_c   1.000
_cell.angle_alpha   90.00
_cell.angle_beta   90.00
_cell.angle_gamma   90.00
#
_symmetry.space_group_name_H-M   'P 1'
#
loop_
_entity.id
_entity.type
_entity.pdbx_description
1 polymer ?
#
loop_
_entity_poly.entity_id
_entity_poly.type
_entity_poly.pdbx_seq_one_letter_code
_entity_poly.pdbx_strand_id
1 'polypeptide(L)'
;MFQRILAVLLLFVLIAGPVGQAYADAAPLKSGGASLLVPGLGQYLNDDQATKGGKIKMAAMIIIEIGGIVATAVLGGTVGSPLVWAVGVSILAANHLWSATDAYMRAGNGSGVSAKGTGAR
;
A
#
# COMPACT_ATOMS: atom_id res chain seq x y z
N MET A 1 17.34 -18.47 -19.02
CA MET A 1 17.06 -17.15 -19.65
C MET A 1 15.59 -16.74 -19.47
N PHE A 2 14.62 -17.62 -19.76
CA PHE A 2 13.19 -17.41 -19.51
C PHE A 2 12.83 -16.87 -18.11
N GLN A 3 13.39 -17.47 -17.05
CA GLN A 3 13.17 -17.02 -15.67
C GLN A 3 13.61 -15.56 -15.42
N ARG A 4 14.66 -15.08 -16.10
CA ARG A 4 15.13 -13.69 -15.97
C ARG A 4 14.17 -12.72 -16.65
N ILE A 5 13.65 -13.09 -17.81
CA ILE A 5 12.64 -12.30 -18.53
C ILE A 5 11.35 -12.23 -17.71
N LEU A 6 10.91 -13.36 -17.15
CA LEU A 6 9.73 -13.43 -16.29
C LEU A 6 9.91 -12.55 -15.03
N ALA A 7 11.08 -12.59 -14.40
CA ALA A 7 11.39 -11.76 -13.24
C ALA A 7 11.35 -10.26 -13.56
N VAL A 8 11.91 -9.84 -14.71
CA VAL A 8 11.87 -8.44 -15.16
C VAL A 8 10.44 -7.99 -15.48
N LEU A 9 9.64 -8.85 -16.12
CA LEU A 9 8.23 -8.57 -16.39
C LEU A 9 7.42 -8.43 -15.10
N LEU A 10 7.62 -9.33 -14.13
CA LEU A 10 6.96 -9.25 -12.82
C LEU A 10 7.35 -7.97 -12.08
N LEU A 11 8.63 -7.61 -12.08
CA LEU A 11 9.11 -6.37 -11.47
C LEU A 11 8.49 -5.14 -12.14
N PHE A 12 8.43 -5.14 -13.48
CA PHE A 12 7.81 -4.05 -14.23
C PHE A 12 6.32 -3.90 -13.93
N VAL A 13 5.57 -5.01 -13.87
CA VAL A 13 4.14 -4.99 -13.53
C VAL A 13 3.92 -4.50 -12.08
N LEU A 14 4.76 -4.94 -11.15
CA LEU A 14 4.70 -4.52 -9.74
C LEU A 14 4.95 -3.02 -9.57
N ILE A 15 5.88 -2.44 -10.33
CA ILE A 15 6.22 -1.02 -10.23
C ILE A 15 5.25 -0.15 -11.04
N ALA A 16 4.95 -0.52 -12.28
CA ALA A 16 4.15 0.30 -13.19
C ALA A 16 2.64 0.18 -12.95
N GLY A 17 2.16 -0.97 -12.47
CA GLY A 17 0.73 -1.24 -12.26
C GLY A 17 0.05 -0.25 -11.32
N PRO A 18 0.60 0.02 -10.12
CA PRO A 18 0.00 0.95 -9.17
C PRO A 18 0.05 2.41 -9.62
N VAL A 19 1.05 2.79 -10.43
CA VAL A 19 1.28 4.19 -10.86
C VAL A 19 0.09 4.73 -11.64
N GLY A 20 -0.40 3.99 -12.64
CA GLY A 20 -1.59 4.41 -13.40
C GLY A 20 -2.83 4.56 -12.52
N GLN A 21 -2.99 3.67 -11.53
CA GLN A 21 -4.15 3.70 -10.63
C GLN A 21 -4.09 4.86 -9.65
N ALA A 22 -2.91 5.25 -9.18
CA ALA A 22 -2.72 6.41 -8.31
C ALA A 22 -3.13 7.76 -8.97
N TYR A 23 -3.25 7.78 -10.30
CA TYR A 23 -3.74 8.95 -11.06
C TYR A 23 -5.13 8.74 -11.67
N ALA A 24 -5.85 7.67 -11.31
CA ALA A 24 -7.20 7.44 -11.80
C ALA A 24 -8.18 8.52 -11.33
N ASP A 25 -9.14 8.88 -12.18
CA ASP A 25 -10.21 9.83 -11.82
C ASP A 25 -11.18 9.24 -10.78
N ALA A 26 -11.34 7.90 -10.79
CA ALA A 26 -12.17 7.20 -9.83
C ALA A 26 -11.48 7.14 -8.46
N ALA A 27 -12.10 7.79 -7.45
CA ALA A 27 -11.55 7.88 -6.10
C ALA A 27 -11.12 6.54 -5.48
N PRO A 28 -11.86 5.41 -5.64
CA PRO A 28 -11.42 4.12 -5.12
C PRO A 28 -10.10 3.62 -5.73
N LEU A 29 -9.96 3.72 -7.06
CA LEU A 29 -8.74 3.31 -7.76
C LEU A 29 -7.58 4.23 -7.40
N LYS A 30 -7.83 5.53 -7.29
CA LYS A 30 -6.85 6.52 -6.84
C LYS A 30 -6.31 6.21 -5.46
N SER A 31 -7.19 6.06 -4.47
CA SER A 31 -6.80 5.79 -3.08
C SER A 31 -6.15 4.41 -2.95
N GLY A 32 -6.71 3.38 -3.61
CA GLY A 32 -6.13 2.04 -3.61
C GLY A 32 -4.73 2.01 -4.25
N GLY A 33 -4.57 2.63 -5.41
CA GLY A 33 -3.29 2.72 -6.13
C GLY A 33 -2.24 3.50 -5.35
N ALA A 34 -2.63 4.62 -4.73
CA ALA A 34 -1.74 5.41 -3.88
C ALA A 34 -1.26 4.61 -2.66
N SER A 35 -2.15 3.88 -1.97
CA SER A 35 -1.78 3.01 -0.86
C SER A 35 -0.97 1.77 -1.27
N LEU A 36 -1.13 1.30 -2.50
CA LEU A 36 -0.34 0.21 -3.05
C LEU A 36 1.11 0.64 -3.32
N LEU A 37 1.34 1.92 -3.61
CA LEU A 37 2.69 2.49 -3.73
C LEU A 37 3.29 2.82 -2.36
N VAL A 38 2.49 3.45 -1.49
CA VAL A 38 2.93 3.91 -0.17
C VAL A 38 1.86 3.55 0.85
N PRO A 39 2.08 2.56 1.73
CA PRO A 39 1.12 2.18 2.74
C PRO A 39 0.68 3.37 3.59
N GLY A 40 -0.64 3.56 3.71
CA GLY A 40 -1.26 4.66 4.45
C GLY A 40 -1.60 5.90 3.60
N LEU A 41 -1.08 6.02 2.38
CA LEU A 41 -1.31 7.21 1.54
C LEU A 41 -2.76 7.32 1.07
N GLY A 42 -3.36 6.23 0.62
CA GLY A 42 -4.79 6.18 0.26
C GLY A 42 -5.72 6.43 1.44
N GLN A 43 -5.37 5.95 2.64
CA GLN A 43 -6.10 6.29 3.87
C GLN A 43 -6.03 7.80 4.14
N TYR A 44 -4.87 8.42 3.92
CA TYR A 44 -4.72 9.87 4.04
C TYR A 44 -5.59 10.64 3.02
N LEU A 45 -5.62 10.17 1.76
CA LEU A 45 -6.48 10.72 0.71
C LEU A 45 -7.97 10.54 1.00
N ASN A 46 -8.32 9.53 1.80
CA ASN A 46 -9.69 9.27 2.25
C ASN A 46 -10.09 10.07 3.51
N ASP A 47 -9.20 10.90 4.04
CA ASP A 47 -9.35 11.65 5.29
C ASP A 47 -9.48 10.78 6.57
N ASP A 48 -8.90 9.57 6.54
CA ASP A 48 -8.98 8.64 7.67
C ASP A 48 -8.25 9.17 8.91
N GLN A 49 -7.25 10.05 8.72
CA GLN A 49 -6.57 10.77 9.78
C GLN A 49 -7.51 11.64 10.62
N ALA A 50 -8.70 12.00 10.15
CA ALA A 50 -9.66 12.73 10.97
C ALA A 50 -10.25 11.85 12.10
N THR A 51 -10.18 10.53 11.96
CA THR A 51 -10.75 9.58 12.93
C THR A 51 -9.66 8.94 13.80
N LYS A 52 -9.98 8.65 15.07
CA LYS A 52 -9.05 7.92 15.96
C LYS A 52 -8.68 6.55 15.38
N GLY A 53 -9.65 5.81 14.84
CA GLY A 53 -9.43 4.49 14.24
C GLY A 53 -8.55 4.54 12.99
N GLY A 54 -8.75 5.53 12.12
CA GLY A 54 -7.91 5.73 10.94
C GLY A 54 -6.48 6.10 11.27
N LYS A 55 -6.26 7.00 12.25
CA LYS A 55 -4.91 7.31 12.77
C LYS A 55 -4.18 6.07 13.26
N ILE A 56 -4.84 5.22 14.04
CA ILE A 56 -4.25 3.98 14.57
C ILE A 56 -3.89 3.02 13.43
N LYS A 57 -4.79 2.83 12.45
CA LYS A 57 -4.52 1.99 11.27
C LYS A 57 -3.32 2.49 10.47
N MET A 58 -3.28 3.79 10.17
CA MET A 58 -2.17 4.39 9.44
C MET A 58 -0.85 4.24 10.20
N ALA A 59 -0.86 4.45 11.51
CA ALA A 59 0.33 4.24 12.35
C ALA A 59 0.79 2.77 12.32
N ALA A 60 -0.14 1.81 12.38
CA ALA A 60 0.19 0.39 12.27
C ALA A 60 0.83 0.05 10.91
N MET A 61 0.28 0.57 9.82
CA MET A 61 0.84 0.38 8.47
C MET A 61 2.26 0.93 8.36
N ILE A 62 2.53 2.10 8.93
CA ILE A 62 3.87 2.71 8.95
C ILE A 62 4.85 1.89 9.79
N ILE A 63 4.43 1.42 10.96
CA ILE A 63 5.28 0.60 11.84
C ILE A 63 5.63 -0.72 11.16
N ILE A 64 4.65 -1.36 10.51
CA ILE A 64 4.87 -2.61 9.76
C ILE A 64 5.83 -2.36 8.59
N GLU A 65 5.67 -1.24 7.88
CA GLU A 65 6.54 -0.87 6.76
C GLU A 65 7.99 -0.70 7.20
N ILE A 66 8.23 0.13 8.22
CA ILE A 66 9.57 0.36 8.75
C ILE A 66 10.16 -0.93 9.32
N GLY A 67 9.38 -1.68 10.09
CA GLY A 67 9.78 -2.98 10.64
C GLY A 67 10.13 -3.99 9.56
N GLY A 68 9.35 -4.06 8.49
CA GLY A 68 9.58 -4.93 7.33
C GLY A 68 10.84 -4.56 6.55
N ILE A 69 11.09 -3.26 6.32
CA ILE A 69 12.32 -2.78 5.67
C ILE A 69 13.55 -3.15 6.50
N VAL A 70 13.51 -2.87 7.81
CA VAL A 70 14.61 -3.21 8.73
C VAL A 70 14.83 -4.72 8.78
N ALA A 71 13.76 -5.52 8.90
CA ALA A 71 13.86 -6.97 8.90
C ALA A 71 14.45 -7.50 7.58
N THR A 72 14.02 -6.98 6.44
CA THR A 72 14.53 -7.34 5.11
C THR A 72 16.03 -7.06 5.01
N ALA A 73 16.47 -5.86 5.44
CA ALA A 73 17.88 -5.47 5.42
C ALA A 73 18.74 -6.35 6.34
N VAL A 74 18.28 -6.60 7.56
CA VAL A 74 19.00 -7.44 8.54
C VAL A 74 19.09 -8.88 8.05
N LEU A 75 17.99 -9.46 7.56
CA LEU A 75 17.98 -10.83 7.04
C LEU A 75 18.85 -10.96 5.78
N GLY A 76 18.87 -9.92 4.94
CA GLY A 76 19.73 -9.86 3.76
C GLY A 76 21.21 -9.85 4.09
N GLY A 77 21.59 -9.19 5.19
CA GLY A 77 22.96 -9.17 5.69
C GLY A 77 23.40 -10.41 6.46
N THR A 78 22.47 -11.23 6.99
CA THR A 78 22.80 -12.28 7.97
C THR A 78 22.53 -13.71 7.52
N VAL A 79 21.42 -13.98 6.81
CA VAL A 79 20.95 -15.34 6.49
C VAL A 79 20.71 -15.59 5.01
N GLY A 80 20.83 -14.56 4.16
CA GLY A 80 20.75 -14.69 2.71
C GLY A 80 19.33 -14.80 2.15
N SER A 81 19.25 -15.05 0.84
CA SER A 81 18.07 -14.84 -0.01
C SER A 81 16.75 -15.48 0.49
N PRO A 82 16.68 -16.74 0.96
CA PRO A 82 15.39 -17.37 1.26
C PRO A 82 14.60 -16.69 2.38
N LEU A 83 15.26 -16.27 3.46
CA LEU A 83 14.61 -15.60 4.59
C LEU A 83 14.21 -14.15 4.27
N VAL A 84 14.99 -13.47 3.42
CA VAL A 84 14.64 -12.14 2.90
C VAL A 84 13.29 -12.19 2.18
N TRP A 85 13.11 -13.19 1.31
CA TRP A 85 11.87 -13.36 0.57
C TRP A 85 10.72 -13.87 1.45
N ALA A 86 10.98 -14.86 2.30
CA ALA A 86 9.95 -15.51 3.11
C ALA A 86 9.39 -14.62 4.23
N VAL A 87 10.21 -13.70 4.77
CA VAL A 87 9.83 -12.88 5.93
C VAL A 87 9.83 -11.39 5.58
N GLY A 88 10.95 -10.87 5.07
CA GLY A 88 11.08 -9.43 4.82
C GLY A 88 10.12 -8.93 3.75
N VAL A 89 10.29 -9.44 2.53
CA VAL A 89 9.50 -9.01 1.37
C VAL A 89 8.03 -9.40 1.49
N SER A 90 7.71 -10.55 2.09
CA SER A 90 6.33 -11.00 2.27
C SER A 90 5.53 -10.11 3.21
N ILE A 91 6.12 -9.64 4.31
CA ILE A 91 5.49 -8.70 5.25
C ILE A 91 5.22 -7.37 4.55
N LEU A 92 6.19 -6.85 3.80
CA LEU A 92 6.03 -5.61 3.05
C LEU A 92 4.93 -5.74 1.99
N ALA A 93 4.95 -6.80 1.18
CA ALA A 93 3.93 -7.05 0.17
C ALA A 93 2.52 -7.16 0.78
N ALA A 94 2.39 -7.86 1.91
CA ALA A 94 1.13 -7.97 2.64
C ALA A 94 0.65 -6.60 3.16
N ASN A 95 1.55 -5.76 3.66
CA ASN A 95 1.23 -4.42 4.15
C ASN A 95 0.72 -3.50 3.02
N HIS A 96 1.41 -3.49 1.88
CA HIS A 96 0.99 -2.74 0.69
C HIS A 96 -0.38 -3.21 0.17
N LEU A 97 -0.60 -4.52 0.08
CA LEU A 97 -1.87 -5.07 -0.39
C LEU A 97 -3.02 -4.78 0.58
N TRP A 98 -2.78 -4.93 1.88
CA TRP A 98 -3.77 -4.60 2.91
C TRP A 98 -4.12 -3.12 2.88
N SER A 99 -3.10 -2.25 2.83
CA SER A 99 -3.30 -0.80 2.77
C SER A 99 -4.07 -0.39 1.52
N ALA A 100 -3.72 -0.94 0.35
CA ALA A 100 -4.42 -0.69 -0.91
C ALA A 100 -5.89 -1.12 -0.86
N THR A 101 -6.15 -2.32 -0.33
CA THR A 101 -7.51 -2.89 -0.23
C THR A 101 -8.37 -2.06 0.72
N ASP A 102 -7.86 -1.74 1.91
CA ASP A 102 -8.59 -0.90 2.88
C ASP A 102 -8.87 0.49 2.30
N ALA A 103 -7.90 1.13 1.63
CA ALA A 103 -8.09 2.44 1.00
C ALA A 103 -9.12 2.40 -0.14
N TYR A 104 -9.06 1.37 -1.00
CA TYR A 104 -10.03 1.16 -2.08
C TYR A 104 -11.45 1.00 -1.54
N MET A 105 -11.64 0.13 -0.55
CA MET A 105 -12.95 -0.15 0.03
C MET A 105 -13.54 1.07 0.74
N ARG A 106 -12.71 1.84 1.46
CA ARG A 106 -13.18 3.02 2.20
C ARG A 106 -13.54 4.19 1.29
N ALA A 107 -12.83 4.35 0.18
CA ALA A 107 -13.19 5.33 -0.84
C ALA A 107 -14.50 4.95 -1.55
N GLY A 108 -14.72 3.66 -1.82
CA GLY A 108 -15.94 3.17 -2.48
C GLY A 108 -17.20 3.25 -1.62
N ASN A 109 -17.07 3.12 -0.30
CA ASN A 109 -18.20 3.15 0.63
C ASN A 109 -18.58 4.58 1.08
N GLY A 110 -17.96 5.61 0.51
CA GLY A 110 -17.94 6.95 1.06
C GLY A 110 -17.11 6.94 2.33
N SER A 111 -15.98 7.67 2.36
CA SER A 111 -15.22 7.77 3.61
C SER A 111 -16.17 8.26 4.70
N GLY A 112 -16.18 7.63 5.87
CA GLY A 112 -17.09 7.97 6.98
C GLY A 112 -16.93 9.40 7.54
N VAL A 113 -16.18 10.25 6.84
CA VAL A 113 -15.98 11.68 7.09
C VAL A 113 -16.46 12.53 5.89
N SER A 114 -16.56 11.98 4.68
CA SER A 114 -17.03 12.68 3.47
C SER A 114 -18.50 12.39 3.18
N ALA A 115 -19.37 12.84 4.09
CA ALA A 115 -20.78 13.10 3.83
C ALA A 115 -21.21 14.48 4.35
N LYS A 116 -20.25 15.40 4.54
CA LYS A 116 -20.55 16.75 5.07
C LYS A 116 -19.86 17.92 4.35
N GLY A 117 -19.30 17.73 3.15
CA GLY A 117 -18.46 18.77 2.54
C GLY A 117 -18.61 19.03 1.04
N THR A 118 -19.18 18.13 0.24
CA THR A 118 -19.14 18.32 -1.23
C THR A 118 -20.43 17.87 -1.90
N GLY A 119 -21.53 18.52 -1.52
CA GLY A 119 -22.69 18.71 -2.37
C GLY A 119 -22.81 20.20 -2.69
N ALA A 120 -22.97 20.52 -3.98
CA ALA A 120 -23.04 21.85 -4.59
C ALA A 120 -21.70 22.49 -4.99
N ARG A 121 -21.19 22.07 -6.16
CA ARG A 121 -21.27 22.85 -7.40
C ARG A 121 -21.21 21.93 -8.61
#